data_AF-A0A9E1IXV6-F1
#
_entry.id   AF-A0A9E1IXV6-F1
#
_cell.length_a   1.000
_cell.length_b   1.000
_cell.length_c   1.000
_cell.angle_alpha   90.00
_cell.angle_beta   90.00
_cell.angle_gamma   90.00
#
_symmetry.space_group_name_H-M   'P 1'
#
loop_
_entity.id
_entity.type
_entity.pdbx_description
1 polymer ?
#
loop_
_entity_poly.entity_id
_entity_poly.type
_entity_poly.pdbx_seq_one_letter_code
_entity_poly.pdbx_strand_id
1 'polypeptide(L)'
;MSVERTNKMYVWIALGFLLVLPLLYIDFSPKDSIELRKGIAVVRYLSAPRQLNRSAFRSAYPEGRPKQFVKWMFSPVGSSVWPPVEGGGEFSLEEEKMIRKTGMPFLPPGVFLVSDKPDMGKGQQVVVRGDDEHKILVVEGYLNPQDAPVLVKEWGFPLD
;
A
#
# COMPACT_ATOMS: atom_id res chain seq x y z
N MET A 1 23.92 -54.69 19.61
CA MET A 1 23.89 -54.00 18.30
C MET A 1 22.53 -53.34 18.10
N SER A 2 22.35 -52.06 18.45
CA SER A 2 21.12 -51.31 18.08
C SER A 2 21.28 -49.81 18.39
N VAL A 3 22.31 -49.15 17.85
CA VAL A 3 22.51 -47.69 18.00
C VAL A 3 22.55 -46.98 16.65
N GLU A 4 22.97 -47.66 15.57
CA GLU A 4 23.02 -47.05 14.23
C GLU A 4 21.66 -46.86 13.56
N ARG A 5 20.66 -47.68 13.92
CA ARG A 5 19.35 -47.66 13.23
C ARG A 5 18.48 -46.48 13.66
N THR A 6 18.60 -46.03 14.91
CA THR A 6 17.87 -44.87 15.46
C THR A 6 18.36 -43.56 14.87
N ASN A 7 19.66 -43.39 14.67
CA ASN A 7 20.25 -42.16 14.14
C ASN A 7 19.79 -41.83 12.71
N LYS A 8 19.67 -42.85 11.84
CA LYS A 8 19.16 -42.65 10.48
C LYS A 8 17.71 -42.17 10.48
N MET A 9 16.85 -42.72 11.33
CA MET A 9 15.42 -42.38 11.36
C MET A 9 15.19 -40.91 11.77
N TYR A 10 15.95 -40.40 12.75
CA TYR A 10 15.88 -38.99 13.15
C TYR A 10 16.35 -38.04 12.05
N VAL A 11 17.38 -38.41 11.28
CA VAL A 11 17.86 -37.62 10.14
C VAL A 11 16.78 -37.53 9.05
N TRP A 12 16.07 -38.62 8.74
CA TRP A 12 14.98 -38.61 7.77
C TRP A 12 13.76 -37.81 8.23
N ILE A 13 13.42 -37.86 9.53
CA ILE A 13 12.33 -37.05 10.10
C ILE A 13 12.70 -35.57 10.09
N ALA A 14 13.93 -35.22 10.50
CA ALA A 14 14.41 -33.84 10.48
C ALA A 14 14.47 -33.30 9.05
N LEU A 15 14.97 -34.09 8.09
CA LEU A 15 15.03 -33.70 6.67
C LEU A 15 13.63 -33.52 6.08
N GLY A 16 12.68 -34.38 6.44
CA GLY A 16 11.27 -34.24 6.07
C GLY A 16 10.64 -32.95 6.64
N PHE A 17 10.90 -32.63 7.91
CA PHE A 17 10.41 -31.40 8.52
C PHE A 17 11.01 -30.14 7.87
N LEU A 18 12.31 -30.20 7.53
CA LEU A 18 13.05 -29.11 6.89
C LEU A 18 12.60 -28.88 5.43
N LEU A 19 12.11 -29.92 4.75
CA LEU A 19 11.53 -29.81 3.40
C LEU A 19 10.06 -29.34 3.40
N VAL A 20 9.31 -29.51 4.49
CA VAL A 20 7.92 -29.05 4.61
C VAL A 20 7.82 -27.61 5.14
N LEU A 21 8.81 -27.14 5.92
CA LEU A 21 8.88 -25.75 6.40
C LEU A 21 8.76 -24.68 5.30
N PRO A 22 9.40 -24.81 4.12
CA PRO A 22 9.23 -23.87 3.01
C PRO A 22 7.82 -23.92 2.39
N LEU A 23 7.14 -25.07 2.44
CA LEU A 23 5.79 -25.23 1.88
C LEU A 23 4.71 -24.57 2.76
N LEU A 24 4.96 -24.45 4.08
CA LEU A 24 4.14 -23.66 5.00
C LEU A 24 4.35 -22.14 4.85
N TYR A 25 5.43 -21.74 4.17
CA TYR A 25 5.78 -20.34 3.86
C TYR A 25 5.41 -19.92 2.43
N ILE A 26 4.60 -20.72 1.73
CA ILE A 26 3.99 -20.26 0.48
C ILE A 26 2.84 -19.32 0.86
N ASP A 27 3.19 -18.05 1.06
CA ASP A 27 2.28 -16.93 1.18
C ASP A 27 1.36 -16.91 -0.04
N PHE A 28 0.16 -17.46 0.11
CA PHE A 28 -0.98 -17.07 -0.72
C PHE A 28 -1.12 -15.56 -0.55
N SER A 29 -0.71 -14.76 -1.54
CA SER A 29 -0.98 -13.32 -1.56
C SER A 29 -2.52 -13.17 -1.48
N PRO A 30 -3.10 -12.82 -0.31
CA PRO A 30 -4.54 -12.87 -0.14
C PRO A 30 -5.16 -11.86 -1.11
N LYS A 31 -6.41 -12.07 -1.53
CA LYS A 31 -7.14 -11.09 -2.36
C LYS A 31 -7.04 -9.67 -1.76
N ASP A 32 -7.01 -9.57 -0.44
CA ASP A 32 -6.88 -8.32 0.30
C ASP A 32 -5.54 -7.61 0.04
N SER A 33 -4.46 -8.36 -0.24
CA SER A 33 -3.19 -7.77 -0.69
C SER A 33 -3.30 -7.12 -2.07
N ILE A 34 -4.23 -7.56 -2.93
CA ILE A 34 -4.46 -6.94 -4.25
C ILE A 34 -5.10 -5.56 -4.06
N GLU A 35 -6.13 -5.47 -3.23
CA GLU A 35 -6.79 -4.19 -2.95
C GLU A 35 -5.85 -3.21 -2.23
N LEU A 36 -5.00 -3.69 -1.30
CA LEU A 36 -3.93 -2.85 -0.72
C LEU A 36 -2.93 -2.37 -1.78
N ARG A 37 -2.51 -3.23 -2.72
CA ARG A 37 -1.61 -2.81 -3.81
C ARG A 37 -2.26 -1.76 -4.71
N LYS A 38 -3.55 -1.88 -5.01
CA LYS A 38 -4.31 -0.85 -5.74
C LYS A 38 -4.37 0.47 -4.95
N GLY A 39 -4.64 0.42 -3.64
CA GLY A 39 -4.61 1.60 -2.78
C GLY A 39 -3.24 2.29 -2.77
N ILE A 40 -2.15 1.51 -2.67
CA ILE A 40 -0.78 2.03 -2.79
C ILE A 40 -0.54 2.66 -4.18
N ALA A 41 -1.08 2.06 -5.25
CA ALA A 41 -0.97 2.61 -6.60
C ALA A 41 -1.66 3.98 -6.74
N VAL A 42 -2.75 4.22 -6.01
CA VAL A 42 -3.39 5.55 -5.92
C VAL A 42 -2.45 6.57 -5.27
N VAL A 43 -1.82 6.22 -4.15
CA VAL A 43 -0.85 7.12 -3.49
C VAL A 43 0.34 7.39 -4.41
N ARG A 44 0.82 6.37 -5.13
CA ARG A 44 1.90 6.52 -6.12
C ARG A 44 1.49 7.42 -7.30
N TYR A 45 0.25 7.33 -7.76
CA TYR A 45 -0.28 8.21 -8.79
C TYR A 45 -0.33 9.65 -8.31
N LEU A 46 -0.92 9.91 -7.15
CA LEU A 46 -1.06 11.26 -6.59
C LEU A 46 0.28 11.93 -6.25
N SER A 47 1.27 11.15 -5.81
CA SER A 47 2.63 11.63 -5.53
C SER A 47 3.55 11.68 -6.75
N ALA A 48 3.06 11.32 -7.95
CA ALA A 48 3.87 11.39 -9.16
C ALA A 48 4.15 12.85 -9.55
N PRO A 49 5.35 13.18 -10.08
CA PRO A 49 5.71 14.56 -10.45
C PRO A 49 4.67 15.25 -11.33
N ARG A 50 4.14 14.51 -12.32
CA ARG A 50 3.09 15.00 -13.23
C ARG A 50 1.82 15.43 -12.49
N GLN A 51 1.40 14.68 -11.47
CA GLN A 51 0.18 15.00 -10.72
C GLN A 51 0.42 16.13 -9.73
N LEU A 52 1.57 16.12 -9.04
CA LEU A 52 1.94 17.20 -8.14
C LEU A 52 1.99 18.55 -8.87
N ASN A 53 2.58 18.60 -10.07
CA ASN A 53 2.67 19.81 -10.89
C ASN A 53 1.32 20.29 -11.45
N ARG A 54 0.33 19.41 -11.55
CA ARG A 54 -1.03 19.74 -12.00
C ARG A 54 -1.98 20.05 -10.84
N SER A 55 -1.54 19.82 -9.61
CA SER A 55 -2.32 20.02 -8.40
C SER A 55 -2.00 21.36 -7.74
N ALA A 56 -2.83 21.75 -6.77
CA ALA A 56 -2.56 22.92 -5.93
C ALA A 56 -1.38 22.73 -4.96
N PHE A 57 -0.81 21.51 -4.85
CA PHE A 57 0.27 21.21 -3.91
C PHE A 57 1.48 22.11 -4.10
N ARG A 58 1.98 22.24 -5.34
CA ARG A 58 3.18 23.04 -5.65
C ARG A 58 2.99 24.52 -5.34
N SER A 59 1.79 25.04 -5.53
CA SER A 59 1.46 26.43 -5.18
C SER A 59 1.39 26.65 -3.68
N ALA A 60 0.88 25.67 -2.92
CA ALA A 60 0.76 25.76 -1.47
C ALA A 60 2.08 25.45 -0.73
N TYR A 61 2.93 24.60 -1.30
CA TYR A 61 4.18 24.13 -0.72
C TYR A 61 5.30 24.13 -1.77
N PRO A 62 5.93 25.29 -2.03
CA PRO A 62 6.99 25.41 -3.03
C PRO A 62 8.19 24.49 -2.78
N GLU A 63 8.57 24.30 -1.51
CA GLU A 63 9.66 23.39 -1.10
C GLU A 63 9.28 21.90 -1.19
N GLY A 64 7.98 21.59 -1.28
CA GLY A 64 7.47 20.27 -1.59
C GLY A 64 7.87 19.13 -0.64
N ARG A 65 7.97 19.34 0.68
CA ARG A 65 8.45 18.27 1.58
C ARG A 65 7.47 17.08 1.70
N PRO A 66 7.94 15.83 1.89
CA PRO A 66 7.09 14.65 2.04
C PRO A 66 5.98 14.80 3.10
N LYS A 67 6.28 15.33 4.29
CA LYS A 67 5.27 15.57 5.33
C LYS A 67 4.23 16.61 4.93
N GLN A 68 4.64 17.63 4.17
CA GLN A 68 3.72 18.64 3.63
C GLN A 68 2.79 18.02 2.59
N PHE A 69 3.29 17.10 1.76
CA PHE A 69 2.46 16.34 0.83
C PHE A 69 1.40 15.53 1.55
N VAL A 70 1.76 14.77 2.59
CA VAL A 70 0.78 14.02 3.38
C VAL A 70 -0.25 14.96 3.99
N LYS A 71 0.18 16.03 4.66
CA LYS A 71 -0.75 17.03 5.22
C LYS A 71 -1.70 17.61 4.17
N TRP A 72 -1.19 17.91 2.99
CA TRP A 72 -1.99 18.45 1.89
C TRP A 72 -2.95 17.41 1.31
N MET A 73 -2.48 16.21 1.01
CA MET A 73 -3.25 15.13 0.40
C MET A 73 -4.51 14.81 1.21
N PHE A 74 -4.42 14.87 2.54
CA PHE A 74 -5.53 14.62 3.46
C PHE A 74 -6.29 15.89 3.91
N SER A 75 -5.94 17.06 3.36
CA SER A 75 -6.72 18.29 3.54
C SER A 75 -7.97 18.28 2.65
N PRO A 76 -8.99 19.13 2.90
CA PRO A 76 -10.16 19.23 2.04
C PRO A 76 -9.84 19.45 0.55
N VAL A 77 -8.78 20.21 0.25
CA VAL A 77 -8.33 20.49 -1.12
C VAL A 77 -7.60 19.29 -1.74
N GLY A 78 -6.85 18.52 -0.94
CA GLY A 78 -6.16 17.33 -1.42
C GLY A 78 -7.12 16.16 -1.61
N SER A 79 -8.05 15.96 -0.67
CA SER A 79 -9.03 14.88 -0.75
C SER A 79 -10.00 15.04 -1.91
N SER A 80 -10.29 16.27 -2.34
CA SER A 80 -11.16 16.51 -3.51
C SER A 80 -10.52 16.12 -4.84
N VAL A 81 -9.20 15.90 -4.89
CA VAL A 81 -8.49 15.45 -6.10
C VAL A 81 -8.16 13.95 -6.06
N TRP A 82 -8.62 13.23 -5.04
CA TRP A 82 -8.44 11.78 -4.99
C TRP A 82 -9.20 11.11 -6.13
N PRO A 83 -8.68 10.02 -6.69
CA PRO A 83 -9.41 9.27 -7.69
C PRO A 83 -10.72 8.70 -7.13
N PRO A 84 -11.73 8.47 -7.98
CA PRO A 84 -13.00 7.93 -7.55
C PRO A 84 -12.88 6.49 -7.04
N VAL A 85 -13.85 6.09 -6.22
CA VAL A 85 -13.97 4.71 -5.72
C VAL A 85 -14.52 3.80 -6.83
N GLU A 86 -13.85 2.66 -7.05
CA GLU A 86 -14.28 1.65 -8.03
C GLU A 86 -15.67 1.12 -7.67
N GLY A 87 -16.64 1.31 -8.57
CA GLY A 87 -18.04 0.92 -8.32
C GLY A 87 -18.75 1.77 -7.26
N GLY A 88 -18.22 2.95 -6.91
CA GLY A 88 -18.81 3.86 -5.91
C GLY A 88 -20.12 4.53 -6.33
N GLY A 89 -20.57 4.33 -7.57
CA GLY A 89 -21.82 4.89 -8.09
C GLY A 89 -21.72 6.36 -8.54
N GLU A 90 -20.55 6.98 -8.43
CA GLU A 90 -20.30 8.35 -8.90
C GLU A 90 -20.34 8.48 -10.43
N PHE A 91 -20.03 7.39 -11.14
CA PHE A 91 -19.92 7.34 -12.59
C PHE A 91 -20.67 6.12 -13.15
N SER A 92 -21.14 6.24 -14.38
CA SER A 92 -21.65 5.10 -15.15
C SER A 92 -20.52 4.14 -15.54
N LEU A 93 -20.87 2.90 -15.92
CA LEU A 93 -19.90 1.90 -16.38
C LEU A 93 -19.11 2.36 -17.62
N GLU A 94 -19.71 3.19 -18.47
CA GLU A 94 -19.06 3.73 -19.66
C GLU A 94 -18.05 4.82 -19.29
N GLU A 95 -18.41 5.72 -18.39
CA GLU A 95 -17.53 6.76 -17.85
C GLU A 95 -16.35 6.14 -17.10
N GLU A 96 -16.58 5.13 -16.25
CA GLU A 96 -15.49 4.42 -15.58
C GLU A 96 -14.50 3.81 -16.58
N LYS A 97 -15.00 3.17 -17.65
CA LYS A 97 -14.14 2.62 -18.71
C LYS A 97 -13.31 3.71 -19.38
N MET A 98 -13.87 4.90 -19.58
CA MET A 98 -13.14 6.04 -20.15
C MET A 98 -12.08 6.57 -19.19
N ILE A 99 -12.37 6.67 -17.89
CA ILE A 99 -11.40 7.07 -16.87
C ILE A 99 -10.24 6.07 -16.82
N ARG A 100 -10.50 4.75 -16.85
CA ARG A 100 -9.44 3.73 -16.87
C ARG A 100 -8.50 3.88 -18.06
N LYS A 101 -9.00 4.29 -19.22
CA LYS A 101 -8.17 4.55 -20.42
C LYS A 101 -7.21 5.74 -20.23
N THR A 102 -7.50 6.66 -19.31
CA THR A 102 -6.58 7.77 -18.98
C THR A 102 -5.36 7.32 -18.17
N GLY A 103 -5.36 6.09 -17.65
CA GLY A 103 -4.35 5.57 -16.74
C GLY A 103 -4.51 6.06 -15.29
N MET A 104 -5.60 6.73 -14.96
CA MET A 104 -5.96 7.05 -13.57
C MET A 104 -6.37 5.76 -12.83
N PRO A 105 -5.75 5.44 -11.67
CA PRO A 105 -6.18 4.34 -10.84
C PRO A 105 -7.49 4.69 -10.12
N PHE A 106 -8.25 3.68 -9.72
CA PHE A 106 -9.42 3.87 -8.86
C PHE A 106 -9.05 3.51 -7.42
N LEU A 107 -9.71 4.17 -6.46
CA LEU A 107 -9.68 3.75 -5.07
C LEU A 107 -10.46 2.43 -4.93
N PRO A 108 -9.83 1.37 -4.40
CA PRO A 108 -10.51 0.11 -4.23
C PRO A 108 -11.59 0.19 -3.13
N PRO A 109 -12.76 -0.43 -3.32
CA PRO A 109 -13.84 -0.38 -2.35
C PRO A 109 -13.39 -1.06 -1.04
N GLY A 110 -13.72 -0.43 0.09
CA GLY A 110 -13.39 -0.95 1.42
C GLY A 110 -11.94 -0.72 1.87
N VAL A 111 -11.10 -0.08 1.05
CA VAL A 111 -9.75 0.35 1.46
C VAL A 111 -9.76 1.84 1.80
N PHE A 112 -9.32 2.17 3.00
CA PHE A 112 -9.19 3.55 3.43
C PHE A 112 -7.77 4.07 3.21
N LEU A 113 -7.63 5.29 2.71
CA LEU A 113 -6.36 6.02 2.82
C LEU A 113 -6.33 6.75 4.17
N VAL A 114 -5.20 6.70 4.87
CA VAL A 114 -5.01 7.31 6.20
C VAL A 114 -3.64 7.98 6.29
N SER A 115 -3.52 9.08 7.02
CA SER A 115 -2.25 9.78 7.22
C SER A 115 -1.53 9.34 8.50
N ASP A 116 -0.21 9.22 8.42
CA ASP A 116 0.77 9.05 9.50
C ASP A 116 0.68 7.75 10.33
N LYS A 117 -0.50 7.38 10.85
CA LYS A 117 -0.69 6.21 11.71
C LYS A 117 -1.96 5.44 11.31
N PRO A 118 -2.00 4.12 11.56
CA PRO A 118 -3.23 3.35 11.38
C PRO A 118 -4.39 3.93 12.21
N ASP A 119 -5.56 4.01 11.60
CA ASP A 119 -6.80 4.40 12.24
C ASP A 119 -7.54 3.15 12.73
N MET A 120 -7.66 3.00 14.04
CA MET A 120 -8.28 1.83 14.69
C MET A 120 -9.79 1.73 14.44
N GLY A 121 -10.44 2.82 14.01
CA GLY A 121 -11.86 2.83 13.64
C GLY A 121 -12.12 2.38 12.21
N LYS A 122 -11.07 2.16 11.41
CA LYS A 122 -11.15 1.75 10.01
C LYS A 122 -10.64 0.33 9.83
N GLY A 123 -11.20 -0.38 8.85
CA GLY A 123 -10.75 -1.71 8.50
C GLY A 123 -9.45 -1.68 7.70
N GLN A 124 -9.47 -2.36 6.56
CA GLN A 124 -8.36 -2.41 5.62
C GLN A 124 -7.95 -1.00 5.17
N GLN A 125 -6.66 -0.69 5.26
CA GLN A 125 -6.18 0.67 5.02
C GLN A 125 -4.77 0.75 4.48
N VAL A 126 -4.50 1.85 3.79
CA VAL A 126 -3.19 2.27 3.33
C VAL A 126 -2.81 3.53 4.10
N VAL A 127 -1.81 3.40 4.97
CA VAL A 127 -1.24 4.49 5.75
C VAL A 127 -0.13 5.15 4.94
N VAL A 128 -0.18 6.47 4.83
CA VAL A 128 0.80 7.27 4.09
C VAL A 128 1.55 8.16 5.08
N ARG A 129 2.88 8.07 5.09
CA ARG A 129 3.75 8.84 5.97
C ARG A 129 4.86 9.51 5.16
N GLY A 130 5.12 10.77 5.50
CA GLY A 130 6.24 11.54 4.94
C GLY A 130 7.47 11.45 5.82
N ASP A 131 8.62 11.15 5.21
CA ASP A 131 9.93 11.24 5.85
C ASP A 131 10.75 12.34 5.18
N ASP A 132 10.77 13.52 5.82
CA ASP A 132 11.49 14.69 5.31
C ASP A 132 13.02 14.53 5.38
N GLU A 133 13.54 13.71 6.30
CA GLU A 133 14.98 13.51 6.51
C GLU A 133 15.55 12.68 5.36
N HIS A 134 14.89 11.56 5.06
CA HIS A 134 15.27 10.67 3.96
C HIS A 134 14.67 11.10 2.61
N LYS A 135 13.80 12.12 2.60
CA LYS A 135 13.09 12.63 1.41
C LYS A 135 12.27 11.55 0.69
N ILE A 136 11.62 10.68 1.46
CA ILE A 136 10.80 9.57 0.96
C ILE A 136 9.36 9.66 1.43
N LEU A 137 8.46 9.02 0.68
CA LEU A 137 7.16 8.58 1.18
C LEU A 137 7.26 7.13 1.61
N VAL A 138 6.74 6.83 2.80
CA VAL A 138 6.54 5.49 3.32
C VAL A 138 5.05 5.19 3.26
N VAL A 139 4.69 4.09 2.61
CA VAL A 139 3.31 3.70 2.38
C VAL A 139 3.11 2.26 2.81
N GLU A 140 2.23 2.08 3.79
CA GLU A 140 2.05 0.84 4.52
C GLU A 140 0.62 0.35 4.33
N GLY A 141 0.45 -0.92 3.94
CA GLY A 141 -0.85 -1.57 3.79
C GLY A 141 -1.15 -2.46 4.98
N TYR A 142 -2.28 -2.21 5.64
CA TYR A 142 -2.78 -2.95 6.79
C TYR A 142 -4.09 -3.64 6.44
N LEU A 143 -4.17 -4.95 6.74
CA LEU A 143 -5.46 -5.66 6.71
C LEU A 143 -6.31 -5.32 7.94
N ASN A 144 -5.63 -5.18 9.08
CA ASN A 144 -6.17 -4.78 10.36
C ASN A 144 -5.21 -3.75 10.97
N PRO A 145 -5.70 -2.59 11.45
CA PRO A 145 -4.85 -1.54 12.04
C PRO A 145 -4.09 -1.97 13.30
N GLN A 146 -4.52 -3.04 13.98
CA GLN A 146 -3.86 -3.52 15.20
C GLN A 146 -2.65 -4.40 14.92
N ASP A 147 -2.55 -4.95 13.70
CA ASP A 147 -1.49 -5.84 13.29
C ASP A 147 -0.34 -5.08 12.60
N ALA A 148 0.78 -5.76 12.38
CA ALA A 148 1.86 -5.21 11.56
C ALA A 148 1.42 -5.02 10.10
N PRO A 149 2.00 -4.05 9.36
CA PRO A 149 1.66 -3.86 7.95
C PRO A 149 2.06 -5.10 7.14
N VAL A 150 1.14 -5.58 6.31
CA VAL A 150 1.38 -6.72 5.41
C VAL A 150 2.12 -6.30 4.14
N LEU A 151 2.16 -5.01 3.84
CA LEU A 151 2.87 -4.43 2.70
C LEU A 151 3.52 -3.12 3.12
N VAL A 152 4.79 -2.93 2.79
CA VAL A 152 5.49 -1.66 2.96
C VAL A 152 6.15 -1.28 1.64
N LYS A 153 5.94 -0.05 1.21
CA LYS A 153 6.55 0.53 0.01
C LYS A 153 7.11 1.90 0.32
N GLU A 154 8.29 2.13 -0.21
CA GLU A 154 9.02 3.38 -0.04
C GLU A 154 9.45 3.89 -1.41
N TRP A 155 9.37 5.20 -1.60
CA TRP A 155 9.94 5.83 -2.79
C TRP A 155 10.36 7.26 -2.50
N GLY A 156 11.39 7.71 -3.23
CA GLY A 156 11.82 9.10 -3.22
C GLY A 156 10.66 10.02 -3.59
N PHE A 157 10.43 11.04 -2.76
CA PHE A 157 9.47 12.07 -3.08
C PHE A 157 10.10 13.02 -4.10
N PRO A 158 9.39 13.36 -5.19
CA PRO A 158 9.95 14.23 -6.23
C PRO A 158 10.02 15.69 -5.76
N LEU A 159 11.13 15.97 -5.08
CA LEU A 159 11.63 17.30 -4.81
C LEU A 159 12.25 17.84 -6.11
N ASP A 160 12.17 19.16 -6.31
CA ASP A 160 12.90 19.80 -7.41
C ASP A 160 14.41 19.77 -7.16
#